data_AF-A0AAU0VY50-F1
#
_entry.id   AF-A0AAU0VY50-F1
#
_cell.length_a   1.000
_cell.length_b   1.000
_cell.length_c   1.000
_cell.angle_alpha   90.00
_cell.angle_beta   90.00
_cell.angle_gamma   90.00
#
_symmetry.space_group_name_H-M   'P 1'
#
loop_
_entity.id
_entity.type
_entity.pdbx_description
1 polymer ?
#
loop_
_entity_poly.entity_id
_entity_poly.type
_entity_poly.pdbx_seq_one_letter_code
_entity_poly.pdbx_strand_id
1 'polypeptide(L)'
;MTDAQERTARDLLSEALQAEGHTIGGESWLGSGCFVLTVKVTGPAQIWISDADARLDYPPAEHTGWTAFYHSHGLDTEEEAPEVYQSTDTDCAADTANLVQVVNAYVAAATA
;
A
#
# COMPACT_ATOMS: atom_id res chain seq x y z
N MET A 1 -24.27 21.17 8.01
CA MET A 1 -22.84 21.37 8.30
C MET A 1 -22.18 20.06 7.91
N THR A 2 -21.60 20.00 6.72
CA THR A 2 -20.82 18.84 6.28
C THR A 2 -19.48 18.94 6.97
N ASP A 3 -19.24 18.11 7.98
CA ASP A 3 -17.88 17.85 8.47
C ASP A 3 -17.07 17.44 7.24
N ALA A 4 -16.10 18.27 6.86
CA ALA A 4 -15.12 17.88 5.87
C ALA A 4 -14.31 16.77 6.53
N GLN A 5 -14.56 15.52 6.13
CA GLN A 5 -13.73 14.40 6.57
C GLN A 5 -12.28 14.73 6.18
N GLU A 6 -11.40 14.85 7.18
CA GLU A 6 -9.99 15.07 6.93
C GLU A 6 -9.43 13.89 6.12
N ARG A 7 -8.71 14.20 5.04
CA ARG A 7 -8.12 13.17 4.17
C ARG A 7 -7.03 12.43 4.93
N THR A 8 -7.03 11.11 4.81
CA THR A 8 -6.03 10.24 5.42
C THR A 8 -4.86 9.95 4.47
N ALA A 9 -3.75 9.44 4.99
CA ALA A 9 -2.64 8.95 4.18
C ALA A 9 -3.09 7.79 3.26
N ARG A 10 -4.00 6.94 3.73
CA ARG A 10 -4.68 5.92 2.90
C ARG A 10 -5.38 6.52 1.70
N ASP A 11 -6.12 7.63 1.87
CA ASP A 11 -6.85 8.26 0.78
C ASP A 11 -5.89 8.78 -0.30
N LEU A 12 -4.79 9.43 0.13
CA LEU A 12 -3.75 9.92 -0.78
C LEU A 12 -3.11 8.77 -1.58
N LEU A 13 -2.72 7.70 -0.90
CA LEU A 13 -2.14 6.52 -1.51
C LEU A 13 -3.11 5.84 -2.48
N SER A 14 -4.37 5.65 -2.06
CA SER A 14 -5.41 5.01 -2.86
C SER A 14 -5.67 5.79 -4.14
N GLU A 15 -5.79 7.11 -4.06
CA GLU A 15 -5.98 7.97 -5.23
C GLU A 15 -4.78 7.95 -6.16
N ALA A 16 -3.55 7.99 -5.62
CA ALA A 16 -2.35 7.96 -6.44
C ALA A 16 -2.21 6.63 -7.21
N LEU A 17 -2.50 5.50 -6.57
CA LEU A 17 -2.48 4.19 -7.23
C LEU A 17 -3.61 4.05 -8.26
N GLN A 18 -4.81 4.54 -7.95
CA GLN A 18 -5.93 4.53 -8.89
C GLN A 18 -5.68 5.44 -10.10
N ALA A 19 -5.00 6.57 -9.92
CA ALA A 19 -4.63 7.47 -11.02
C ALA A 19 -3.69 6.80 -12.03
N GLU A 20 -2.85 5.85 -11.58
CA GLU A 20 -2.00 5.01 -12.43
C GLU A 20 -2.72 3.78 -13.01
N GLY A 21 -4.02 3.60 -12.70
CA GLY A 21 -4.85 2.52 -13.23
C GLY A 21 -4.78 1.20 -12.45
N HIS A 22 -4.20 1.21 -11.24
CA HIS A 22 -4.14 0.00 -10.41
C HIS A 22 -5.50 -0.40 -9.86
N THR A 23 -5.73 -1.71 -9.81
CA THR A 23 -6.86 -2.27 -9.05
C THR A 23 -6.44 -2.45 -7.60
N ILE A 24 -7.02 -1.64 -6.71
CA ILE A 24 -6.73 -1.68 -5.28
C ILE A 24 -7.82 -2.38 -4.47
N GLY A 25 -7.43 -2.97 -3.34
CA GLY A 25 -8.30 -3.57 -2.34
C GLY A 25 -7.84 -3.21 -0.93
N GLY A 26 -8.39 -3.91 0.05
CA GLY A 26 -8.04 -3.72 1.45
C GLY A 26 -8.28 -4.99 2.23
N GLU A 27 -7.29 -5.43 2.99
CA GLU A 27 -7.36 -6.66 3.76
C GLU A 27 -6.97 -6.38 5.21
N SER A 28 -7.76 -6.91 6.14
CA SER A 28 -7.37 -6.98 7.54
C SER A 28 -6.52 -8.22 7.72
N TRP A 29 -5.30 -8.04 8.22
CA TRP A 29 -4.47 -9.16 8.59
C TRP A 29 -5.12 -9.90 9.76
N LEU A 30 -5.42 -11.19 9.55
CA LEU A 30 -6.13 -12.02 10.53
C LEU A 30 -5.34 -12.10 11.84
N GLY A 31 -5.95 -11.66 12.94
CA GLY A 31 -5.41 -11.81 14.30
C GLY A 31 -4.47 -10.70 14.79
N SER A 32 -4.00 -9.78 13.93
CA SER A 32 -3.11 -8.68 14.33
C SER A 32 -3.81 -7.32 14.42
N GLY A 33 -5.00 -7.18 13.85
CA GLY A 33 -5.71 -5.88 13.78
C GLY A 33 -5.09 -4.89 12.78
N CYS A 34 -4.07 -5.32 12.05
CA CYS A 34 -3.41 -4.54 11.01
C CYS A 34 -4.28 -4.46 9.76
N PHE A 35 -4.29 -3.31 9.09
CA PHE A 35 -5.00 -3.12 7.83
C PHE A 35 -3.98 -2.77 6.75
N VAL A 36 -3.99 -3.54 5.65
CA VAL A 36 -3.12 -3.33 4.50
C VAL A 36 -3.94 -2.92 3.29
N LEU A 37 -3.40 -2.02 2.49
CA LEU A 37 -3.90 -1.74 1.15
C LEU A 37 -3.31 -2.78 0.22
N THR A 38 -4.13 -3.37 -0.66
CA THR A 38 -3.64 -4.35 -1.63
C THR A 38 -3.67 -3.78 -3.03
N VAL A 39 -2.66 -4.08 -3.84
CA VAL A 39 -2.61 -3.77 -5.28
C VAL A 39 -2.53 -5.08 -6.04
N LYS A 40 -3.47 -5.32 -6.96
CA LYS A 40 -3.46 -6.52 -7.79
C LYS A 40 -2.34 -6.45 -8.82
N VAL A 41 -1.53 -7.51 -8.90
CA VAL A 41 -0.44 -7.64 -9.89
C VAL A 41 -0.89 -8.52 -11.08
N THR A 42 -1.03 -9.83 -10.85
CA THR A 42 -1.48 -10.79 -11.88
C THR A 42 -2.07 -12.02 -11.22
N GLY A 43 -3.14 -12.59 -11.79
CA GLY A 43 -3.83 -13.72 -11.17
C GLY A 43 -4.19 -13.46 -9.70
N PRO A 44 -3.76 -14.32 -8.75
CA PRO A 44 -3.94 -14.12 -7.31
C PRO A 44 -2.82 -13.30 -6.64
N ALA A 45 -1.80 -12.87 -7.38
CA ALA A 45 -0.67 -12.15 -6.82
C ALA A 45 -1.01 -10.68 -6.55
N GLN A 46 -0.53 -10.17 -5.41
CA GLN A 46 -0.82 -8.83 -4.92
C GLN A 46 0.39 -8.22 -4.21
N ILE A 47 0.45 -6.89 -4.20
CA ILE A 47 1.37 -6.13 -3.33
C ILE A 47 0.56 -5.63 -2.15
N TRP A 48 1.04 -5.90 -0.94
CA TRP A 48 0.48 -5.41 0.30
C TRP A 48 1.24 -4.19 0.75
N ILE A 49 0.53 -3.13 1.14
CA ILE A 49 1.11 -1.84 1.48
C ILE A 49 0.56 -1.42 2.84
N SER A 50 1.46 -0.98 3.72
CA SER A 50 1.14 -0.35 5.01
C SER A 50 2.23 0.64 5.42
N ASP A 51 2.03 1.40 6.49
CA ASP A 51 3.15 2.07 7.16
C ASP A 51 3.92 1.09 8.07
N ALA A 52 4.94 1.62 8.77
CA ALA A 52 5.75 0.87 9.73
C ALA A 52 4.96 0.31 10.94
N ASP A 53 3.83 0.93 11.29
CA ASP A 53 2.96 0.53 12.40
C ASP A 53 1.73 -0.28 11.91
N ALA A 54 1.71 -0.67 10.64
CA ALA A 54 0.61 -1.32 9.95
C ALA A 54 -0.74 -0.58 10.04
N ARG A 55 -0.66 0.75 10.04
CA ARG A 55 -1.77 1.71 10.01
C ARG A 55 -1.79 2.41 8.66
N LEU A 56 -2.97 2.87 8.27
CA LEU A 56 -3.20 3.61 7.02
C LEU A 56 -4.15 4.80 7.22
N ASP A 57 -5.09 4.67 8.17
CA ASP A 57 -6.12 5.66 8.48
C ASP A 57 -5.60 6.73 9.46
N TYR A 58 -4.46 7.36 9.13
CA TYR A 58 -3.88 8.47 9.91
C TYR A 58 -3.74 9.73 9.04
N PRO A 59 -3.65 10.93 9.65
CA PRO A 59 -3.43 12.18 8.92
C PRO A 59 -2.09 12.16 8.18
N PRO A 60 -1.96 12.67 6.94
CA PRO A 60 -0.68 12.67 6.20
C PRO A 60 0.51 13.29 6.94
N ALA A 61 0.26 14.19 7.89
CA ALA A 61 1.29 14.79 8.73
C ALA A 61 1.90 13.83 9.78
N GLU A 62 1.26 12.68 10.04
CA GLU A 62 1.75 11.63 10.95
C GLU A 62 2.49 10.50 10.20
N HIS A 63 2.78 10.68 8.91
CA HIS A 63 3.42 9.66 8.08
C HIS A 63 4.85 9.34 8.55
N THR A 64 5.14 8.04 8.61
CA THR A 64 6.42 7.49 9.08
C THR A 64 7.16 6.67 8.01
N GLY A 65 6.65 6.67 6.77
CA GLY A 65 7.16 5.90 5.65
C GLY A 65 6.28 4.71 5.30
N TRP A 66 6.18 4.42 4.00
CA TRP A 66 5.51 3.25 3.48
C TRP A 66 6.40 2.00 3.48
N THR A 67 5.75 0.86 3.61
CA THR A 67 6.31 -0.47 3.41
C THR A 67 5.42 -1.23 2.45
N ALA A 68 6.03 -2.04 1.59
CA ALA A 68 5.28 -2.90 0.69
C ALA A 68 5.93 -4.27 0.51
N PHE A 69 5.10 -5.30 0.42
CA PHE A 69 5.50 -6.70 0.31
C PHE A 69 4.76 -7.36 -0.85
N TYR A 70 5.45 -8.20 -1.62
CA TYR A 70 4.83 -8.95 -2.71
C TYR A 70 4.37 -10.32 -2.23
N HIS A 71 3.09 -10.63 -2.47
CA HIS A 71 2.48 -11.92 -2.18
C HIS A 71 2.10 -12.62 -3.50
N SER A 72 2.70 -13.77 -3.76
CA SER A 72 2.45 -14.57 -4.97
C SER A 72 1.13 -15.36 -4.91
N HIS A 73 0.61 -15.62 -3.70
CA HIS A 73 -0.64 -16.33 -3.44
C HIS A 73 -1.47 -15.54 -2.44
N GLY A 74 -2.76 -15.31 -2.74
CA GLY A 74 -3.69 -14.59 -1.86
C GLY A 74 -4.12 -15.35 -0.59
N LEU A 75 -3.27 -16.19 0.01
CA LEU A 75 -3.56 -16.92 1.25
C LEU A 75 -2.36 -17.04 2.21
N ASP A 76 -2.55 -16.52 3.43
CA ASP A 76 -2.35 -17.07 4.79
C ASP A 76 -1.07 -17.82 5.23
N THR A 77 0.00 -17.92 4.45
CA THR A 77 1.28 -18.38 5.00
C THR A 77 2.28 -17.22 5.05
N GLU A 78 2.71 -16.86 6.26
CA GLU A 78 3.80 -15.90 6.57
C GLU A 78 5.14 -16.21 5.88
N GLU A 79 5.23 -17.27 5.08
CA GLU A 79 6.46 -17.66 4.39
C GLU A 79 6.79 -16.66 3.27
N GLU A 80 7.69 -15.74 3.63
CA GLU A 80 8.62 -15.03 2.77
C GLU A 80 7.96 -14.23 1.63
N ALA A 81 7.05 -13.31 1.97
CA ALA A 81 6.71 -12.23 1.06
C ALA A 81 7.91 -11.27 0.93
N PRO A 82 8.61 -11.19 -0.22
CA PRO A 82 9.74 -10.29 -0.35
C PRO A 82 9.27 -8.85 -0.20
N GLU A 83 10.00 -8.09 0.61
CA GLU A 83 9.85 -6.64 0.69
C GLU A 83 10.22 -6.04 -0.67
N VAL A 84 9.28 -5.28 -1.24
CA VAL A 84 9.46 -4.57 -2.51
C VAL A 84 9.75 -3.09 -2.30
N TYR A 85 9.36 -2.56 -1.15
CA TYR A 85 9.56 -1.17 -0.79
C TYR A 85 9.61 -1.02 0.73
N GLN A 86 10.55 -0.21 1.20
CA GLN A 86 10.59 0.27 2.58
C GLN A 86 11.15 1.68 2.58
N SER A 87 10.44 2.57 3.25
CA SER A 87 10.84 3.96 3.42
C SER A 87 10.68 4.39 4.87
N THR A 88 11.42 5.43 5.22
CA THR A 88 11.28 6.19 6.48
C THR A 88 11.07 7.67 6.20
N ASP A 89 10.73 8.03 4.95
CA ASP A 89 10.40 9.40 4.59
C ASP A 89 9.11 9.84 5.31
N THR A 90 9.13 11.04 5.87
CA THR A 90 8.00 11.60 6.61
C THR A 90 7.15 12.53 5.73
N ASP A 91 7.62 12.87 4.53
CA ASP A 91 6.81 13.55 3.51
C ASP A 91 5.91 12.53 2.82
N CYS A 92 4.67 12.41 3.31
CA CYS A 92 3.68 11.49 2.77
C CYS A 92 3.48 11.61 1.25
N ALA A 93 3.54 12.83 0.69
CA ALA A 93 3.31 13.02 -0.74
C ALA A 93 4.50 12.51 -1.57
N ALA A 94 5.72 12.85 -1.15
CA ALA A 94 6.93 12.39 -1.81
C ALA A 94 7.08 10.86 -1.69
N ASP A 95 6.82 10.31 -0.51
CA ASP A 95 6.93 8.88 -0.25
C ASP A 95 5.90 8.08 -1.05
N THR A 96 4.66 8.57 -1.10
CA THR A 96 3.61 7.98 -1.93
C THR A 96 4.00 7.96 -3.41
N ALA A 97 4.58 9.05 -3.93
CA ALA A 97 5.02 9.09 -5.33
C ALA A 97 6.12 8.07 -5.63
N ASN A 98 7.09 7.91 -4.71
CA ASN A 98 8.17 6.93 -4.84
C ASN A 98 7.64 5.49 -4.78
N LEU A 99 6.77 5.19 -3.82
CA LEU A 99 6.12 3.90 -3.71
C LEU A 99 5.34 3.55 -4.99
N VAL A 100 4.55 4.49 -5.51
CA VAL A 100 3.76 4.29 -6.74
C VAL A 100 4.66 3.96 -7.94
N GLN A 101 5.82 4.61 -8.07
CA GLN A 101 6.79 4.28 -9.12
C GLN A 101 7.31 2.84 -9.00
N VAL A 102 7.57 2.38 -7.77
CA VAL A 102 8.01 1.01 -7.51
C VAL A 102 6.90 0.00 -7.83
N VAL A 103 5.66 0.27 -7.40
CA VAL A 103 4.49 -0.56 -7.75
C VAL A 103 4.30 -0.65 -9.26
N ASN A 104 4.41 0.47 -9.99
CA ASN A 104 4.35 0.50 -11.45
C ASN A 104 5.41 -0.41 -12.08
N ALA A 105 6.66 -0.32 -11.63
CA ALA A 105 7.75 -1.14 -12.15
C ALA A 105 7.52 -2.64 -11.88
N TYR A 106 7.04 -2.99 -10.69
CA TYR A 106 6.73 -4.38 -10.33
C TYR A 106 5.57 -4.96 -11.15
N VAL A 107 4.47 -4.21 -11.31
CA VAL A 107 3.32 -4.65 -12.09
C VAL A 107 3.70 -4.82 -13.57
N ALA A 108 4.48 -3.88 -14.13
CA ALA A 108 4.95 -3.97 -15.50
C ALA A 108 5.87 -5.20 -15.72
N ALA A 109 6.79 -5.48 -14.78
CA ALA A 109 7.69 -6.62 -14.88
C ALA A 109 6.97 -7.98 -14.79
N ALA A 110 5.89 -8.06 -14.01
CA ALA A 110 5.11 -9.28 -13.84
C ALA A 110 4.10 -9.56 -14.98
N THR A 111 3.84 -8.57 -15.83
CA THR A 111 2.85 -8.67 -16.93
C THR A 111 3.45 -8.62 -18.34
N ALA A 112 4.77 -8.44 -18.43
CA ALA A 112 5.54 -8.53 -19.68
C ALA A 112 5.76 -9.98 -20.12
#